data_AF-A0A832WQV9-F1
#
_entry.id   AF-A0A832WQV9-F1
#
_cell.length_a   1.000
_cell.length_b   1.000
_cell.length_c   1.000
_cell.angle_alpha   90.00
_cell.angle_beta   90.00
_cell.angle_gamma   90.00
#
_symmetry.space_group_name_H-M   'P 1'
#
loop_
_entity.id
_entity.type
_entity.pdbx_description
1 polymer ?
#
loop_
_entity_poly.entity_id
_entity_poly.type
_entity_poly.pdbx_seq_one_letter_code
_entity_poly.pdbx_strand_id
1 'polypeptide(L)' 'AAEKKQVMVTTHSTEVVKYATLDDILLISRDSEGYSVISRPGDKDEVKAFLENEIGIEELYVQNLLGL' A
#
# COMPACT_ATOMS: atom_id res chain seq x y z
N ALA A 1 -19.12 0.83 20.99
CA ALA A 1 -17.76 0.74 21.59
C ALA A 1 -16.70 0.24 20.60
N ALA A 2 -16.98 -0.81 19.80
CA ALA A 2 -16.01 -1.38 18.85
C ALA A 2 -15.62 -0.47 17.66
N GLU A 3 -16.50 0.44 17.23
CA GLU A 3 -16.32 1.27 16.02
C GLU A 3 -15.11 2.23 16.07
N LYS A 4 -14.62 2.58 17.26
CA LYS A 4 -13.44 3.45 17.44
C LYS A 4 -12.14 2.69 17.70
N LYS A 5 -12.16 1.36 17.62
CA LYS A 5 -10.97 0.56 17.92
C LYS A 5 -10.02 0.63 16.73
N GLN A 6 -8.85 1.23 16.95
CA GLN A 6 -7.76 1.20 15.96
C GLN A 6 -7.12 -0.19 15.94
N VAL A 7 -6.90 -0.72 14.74
CA VAL A 7 -6.22 -2.00 14.51
C VAL A 7 -5.10 -1.75 13.50
N MET A 8 -3.90 -2.23 13.81
CA MET A 8 -2.76 -2.21 12.89
C MET A 8 -2.44 -3.64 12.49
N VAL A 9 -2.36 -3.89 11.18
CA VAL A 9 -2.05 -5.20 10.61
C VAL A 9 -0.79 -5.07 9.76
N THR A 10 0.19 -5.93 10.01
CA THR A 10 1.38 -6.09 9.15
C THR A 10 1.21 -7.34 8.32
N THR A 11 1.32 -7.25 7.01
CA THR A 11 1.08 -8.39 6.11
C THR A 11 1.89 -8.25 4.84
N HIS A 12 2.26 -9.40 4.27
CA HIS A 12 2.71 -9.50 2.88
C HIS A 12 1.67 -10.19 1.98
N SER A 13 0.49 -10.53 2.52
CA SER A 13 -0.58 -11.20 1.79
C SER A 13 -1.27 -10.22 0.85
N THR A 14 -1.13 -10.46 -0.44
CA THR A 14 -1.81 -9.75 -1.53
C THR A 14 -3.32 -9.70 -1.34
N GLU A 15 -3.94 -10.77 -0.82
CA GLU A 15 -5.39 -10.81 -0.58
C GLU A 15 -5.83 -9.81 0.50
N VAL A 16 -4.99 -9.55 1.50
CA VAL A 16 -5.30 -8.53 2.52
C VAL A 16 -5.15 -7.13 1.93
N VAL A 17 -4.11 -6.91 1.11
CA VAL A 17 -3.87 -5.62 0.44
C VAL A 17 -5.03 -5.28 -0.51
N LYS A 18 -5.58 -6.26 -1.22
CA LYS A 18 -6.72 -6.10 -2.14
C LYS A 18 -7.93 -5.41 -1.54
N TYR A 19 -8.22 -5.65 -0.25
CA TYR A 19 -9.37 -5.07 0.44
C TYR A 19 -9.00 -3.89 1.36
N ALA A 20 -7.72 -3.49 1.38
CA ALA A 20 -7.29 -2.31 2.12
C ALA A 20 -7.59 -1.04 1.32
N THR A 21 -8.05 0.01 2.01
CA THR A 21 -8.19 1.34 1.41
C THR A 21 -6.81 1.95 1.20
N LEU A 22 -6.61 2.64 0.08
CA LEU A 22 -5.32 3.21 -0.31
C LEU A 22 -4.72 4.14 0.77
N ASP A 23 -5.57 4.95 1.41
CA ASP A 23 -5.16 5.93 2.44
C ASP A 23 -4.68 5.27 3.75
N ASP A 24 -5.09 4.02 3.98
CA ASP A 24 -4.76 3.25 5.18
C ASP A 24 -3.47 2.42 5.01
N ILE A 25 -2.86 2.41 3.83
CA ILE A 25 -1.67 1.62 3.55
C ILE A 25 -0.40 2.40 3.86
N LEU A 26 0.45 1.79 4.68
CA LEU A 26 1.84 2.17 4.88
C LEU A 26 2.72 1.11 4.23
N LEU A 27 3.44 1.49 3.16
CA LEU A 27 4.38 0.61 2.49
C LEU A 27 5.77 0.77 3.11
N ILE A 28 6.31 -0.33 3.63
CA ILE A 28 7.67 -0.40 4.17
C ILE A 28 8.57 -1.06 3.13
N SER A 29 9.68 -0.41 2.78
CA SER A 29 10.69 -0.95 1.87
C SER A 29 12.11 -0.67 2.40
N ARG A 30 13.12 -1.17 1.69
CA ARG A 30 14.53 -0.86 1.94
C ARG A 30 15.02 0.11 0.88
N ASP A 31 15.70 1.16 1.30
CA ASP A 31 16.40 2.04 0.37
C ASP A 31 17.70 1.39 -0.16
N SER A 32 18.42 2.12 -1.01
CA SER A 32 19.68 1.64 -1.60
C SER A 32 20.81 1.44 -0.58
N GLU A 33 20.73 2.05 0.60
CA GLU A 33 21.70 1.91 1.68
C GLU A 33 21.30 0.82 2.69
N GLY A 34 20.10 0.24 2.53
CA GLY A 34 19.56 -0.81 3.38
C GLY A 34 18.77 -0.30 4.59
N TYR A 35 18.50 1.00 4.69
CA TYR A 35 17.61 1.54 5.73
C TYR A 35 16.15 1.25 5.40
N SER A 36 15.33 1.12 6.44
CA SER A 36 13.88 0.99 6.26
C SER A 36 13.29 2.36 5.96
N VAL A 37 12.51 2.45 4.88
CA VAL A 37 11.74 3.64 4.52
C VAL A 37 10.26 3.32 4.52
N ILE A 38 9.44 4.30 4.88
CA ILE A 38 7.98 4.20 4.87
C ILE A 38 7.44 5.19 3.84
N SER A 39 6.57 4.72 2.96
CA SER A 39 5.86 5.56 1.99
C SER A 39 4.36 5.31 2.07
N ARG A 40 3.57 6.32 1.70
CA ARG A 40 2.12 6.20 1.54
C ARG A 40 1.81 6.13 0.04
N PRO A 41 1.35 4.97 -0.47
CA PRO A 41 0.99 4.86 -1.88
C PRO A 41 -0.12 5.86 -2.30
N GLY A 42 -1.01 6.23 -1.37
CA GLY A 42 -2.04 7.24 -1.59
C GLY A 42 -1.54 8.67 -1.81
N ASP A 43 -0.27 8.97 -1.54
CA ASP A 43 0.31 10.29 -1.81
C ASP A 43 0.93 10.40 -3.22
N LYS A 44 0.96 9.29 -3.98
CA LYS A 44 1.63 9.20 -5.29
C LYS A 44 0.62 9.29 -6.44
N ASP A 45 0.82 10.25 -7.32
CA ASP A 45 -0.09 10.49 -8.44
C ASP A 45 -0.06 9.33 -9.45
N GLU A 46 1.10 8.69 -9.64
CA GLU A 46 1.26 7.52 -10.50
C GLU A 46 0.41 6.34 -10.01
N VAL A 47 0.40 6.09 -8.69
CA VAL A 47 -0.40 5.01 -8.09
C VAL A 47 -1.89 5.27 -8.29
N LYS A 48 -2.35 6.53 -8.10
CA LYS A 48 -3.74 6.91 -8.36
C LYS A 48 -4.12 6.72 -9.82
N ALA A 49 -3.26 7.14 -10.74
CA ALA A 49 -3.50 6.99 -12.17
C ALA A 49 -3.66 5.52 -12.58
N PHE A 50 -2.86 4.59 -12.02
CA PHE A 50 -3.06 3.17 -12.28
C PHE A 50 -4.41 2.66 -11.79
N LEU A 51 -4.83 3.05 -10.59
CA LEU A 51 -6.12 2.65 -10.01
C LEU A 51 -7.31 3.21 -10.83
N GLU A 52 -7.19 4.43 -11.37
CA GLU A 52 -8.18 5.02 -12.28
C GLU A 52 -8.31 4.25 -13.61
N ASN A 53 -7.24 3.58 -14.04
CA ASN A 53 -7.22 2.71 -15.23
C ASN A 53 -7.57 1.24 -14.89
N GLU A 54 -8.31 1.02 -13.80
CA GLU A 54 -8.81 -0.29 -13.36
C GLU A 54 -7.73 -1.33 -13.02
N ILE A 55 -6.48 -0.91 -12.80
CA ILE A 55 -5.43 -1.80 -12.31
C ILE A 55 -5.57 -1.91 -10.79
N GLY A 56 -5.87 -3.12 -10.30
CA GLY A 56 -6.08 -3.37 -8.88
C GLY A 56 -4.84 -3.10 -8.02
N ILE A 57 -5.08 -2.68 -6.77
CA ILE A 57 -4.01 -2.37 -5.80
C ILE A 57 -3.14 -3.59 -5.47
N GLU A 58 -3.73 -4.78 -5.56
CA GLU A 58 -3.07 -6.06 -5.38
C GLU A 58 -2.07 -6.36 -6.51
N GLU A 59 -2.41 -5.97 -7.74
CA GLU A 59 -1.52 -6.09 -8.90
C GLU A 59 -0.36 -5.10 -8.75
N LEU A 60 -0.65 -3.86 -8.36
CA LEU A 60 0.38 -2.86 -8.06
C LEU A 60 1.34 -3.34 -6.96
N TYR A 61 0.84 -4.06 -5.95
CA TYR A 61 1.68 -4.63 -4.91
C TYR A 61 2.58 -5.75 -5.45
N VAL A 62 2.02 -6.69 -6.21
CA VAL A 62 2.78 -7.82 -6.82
C VAL A 62 3.87 -7.32 -7.77
N GLN A 63 3.58 -6.27 -8.55
CA GLN A 63 4.52 -5.66 -9.49
C GLN A 63 5.49 -4.65 -8.85
N ASN A 64 5.46 -4.48 -7.52
CA ASN A 64 6.22 -3.46 -6.77
C ASN A 64 5.94 -2.00 -7.21
N LEU A 65 4.79 -1.73 -7.81
CA LEU A 65 4.41 -0.39 -8.31
C LEU A 65 3.84 0.53 -7.21
N LEU A 66 3.45 0.01 -6.05
CA LEU A 66 3.09 0.87 -4.90
C LEU A 66 4.28 1.70 -4.37
N GLY A 67 5.50 1.24 -4.66
CA GLY A 67 6.75 1.84 -4.22
C GLY A 67 7.30 2.95 -5.12
N LEU A 68 6.69 3.21 -6.29
CA LEU A 68 7.16 4.16 -7.31
C LEU A 68 7.48 5.56 -6.80
#